data_AF-A0A7K8NQS6-F1
#
_entry.id   AF-A0A7K8NQS6-F1
#
_cell.length_a   1.000
_cell.length_b   1.000
_cell.length_c   1.000
_cell.angle_alpha   90.00
_cell.angle_beta   90.00
_cell.angle_gamma   90.00
#
_symmetry.space_group_name_H-M   'P 1'
#
loop_
_entity.id
_entity.type
_entity.pdbx_description
1 polymer ?
#
loop_
_entity_poly.entity_id
_entity_poly.type
_entity_poly.pdbx_seq_one_letter_code
_entity_poly.pdbx_strand_id
1 'polypeptide(L)'
;GTTVCPPCDNEMKSEAIVEHLCASEFALKMTIKEVKKENGDKMIVPRKRKALKLGPIRKKNLKKLVLFLKNGADCPCHQLDNLGHYFLIMGRQVKTQYLLTAIYKWDKKNREFKKFMKKMKSPDCPTFPSVFK
;
A
#
# COMPACT_ATOMS: atom_id res chain seq x y z
N GLY A 1 4.19 24.85 -2.46
CA GLY A 1 5.06 23.69 -2.17
C GLY A 1 4.32 22.42 -2.55
N THR A 2 5.00 21.44 -3.14
CA THR A 2 4.36 20.17 -3.55
C THR A 2 4.04 19.33 -2.31
N THR A 3 2.75 19.10 -2.05
CA THR A 3 2.26 18.27 -0.95
C THR A 3 2.64 16.81 -1.18
N VAL A 4 2.97 16.08 -0.11
CA VAL A 4 3.25 14.62 -0.16
C VAL A 4 2.10 13.90 -0.84
N CYS A 5 2.41 12.88 -1.65
CA CYS A 5 1.37 12.10 -2.30
C CYS A 5 0.44 11.50 -1.25
N PRO A 6 -0.91 11.58 -1.38
CA PRO A 6 -1.81 11.09 -0.34
C PRO A 6 -1.57 9.64 0.08
N PRO A 7 -1.28 8.68 -0.84
CA PRO A 7 -0.93 7.31 -0.46
C PRO A 7 0.37 7.16 0.34
N CYS A 8 1.19 8.20 0.43
CA CYS A 8 2.44 8.26 1.17
C CYS A 8 2.34 9.09 2.45
N ASP A 9 1.32 9.92 2.59
CA ASP A 9 1.08 10.73 3.78
C ASP A 9 0.19 9.97 4.77
N ASN A 10 0.73 8.88 5.33
CA ASN A 10 -0.01 8.03 6.25
C ASN A 10 0.54 8.09 7.67
N GLU A 11 -0.36 8.19 8.63
CA GLU A 11 -0.01 8.09 10.04
C GLU A 11 0.29 6.63 10.44
N MET A 12 1.41 6.41 11.15
CA MET A 12 1.80 5.10 11.68
C MET A 12 1.03 4.76 12.97
N LYS A 13 -0.31 4.68 12.89
CA LYS A 13 -1.20 4.22 13.96
C LYS A 13 -1.84 2.89 13.61
N SER A 14 -2.02 2.01 14.59
CA SER A 14 -2.56 0.67 14.33
C SER A 14 -3.94 0.72 13.70
N GLU A 15 -4.80 1.63 14.15
CA GLU A 15 -6.19 1.79 13.72
C GLU A 15 -6.24 2.29 12.27
N ALA A 16 -5.49 3.34 11.94
CA ALA A 16 -5.38 3.87 10.58
C ALA A 16 -4.87 2.82 9.58
N ILE A 17 -3.87 2.01 9.97
CA ILE A 17 -3.37 0.93 9.11
C ILE A 17 -4.47 -0.14 8.89
N VAL A 18 -5.28 -0.46 9.91
CA VAL A 18 -6.42 -1.38 9.75
C VAL A 18 -7.48 -0.79 8.83
N GLU A 19 -7.85 0.48 8.98
CA GLU A 19 -8.81 1.16 8.10
C GLU A 19 -8.35 1.12 6.64
N HIS A 20 -7.09 1.47 6.38
CA HIS A 20 -6.52 1.38 5.03
C HIS A 20 -6.51 -0.06 4.50
N LEU A 21 -6.23 -1.06 5.35
CA LEU A 21 -6.28 -2.47 4.95
C LEU A 21 -7.70 -2.91 4.56
N CYS A 22 -8.70 -2.40 5.28
CA CYS A 22 -10.11 -2.70 5.04
C CYS A 22 -10.62 -2.03 3.77
N ALA A 23 -10.27 -0.75 3.55
CA ALA A 23 -10.62 0.00 2.35
C ALA A 23 -9.88 -0.49 1.08
N SER A 24 -8.75 -1.19 1.25
CA SER A 24 -7.96 -1.70 0.13
C SER A 24 -8.39 -3.09 -0.29
N GLU A 25 -8.41 -3.35 -1.60
CA GLU A 25 -8.77 -4.67 -2.13
C GLU A 25 -7.65 -5.70 -1.91
N PHE A 26 -6.39 -5.28 -2.02
CA PHE A 26 -5.22 -6.12 -1.80
C PHE A 26 -4.21 -5.48 -0.85
N ALA A 27 -3.39 -6.32 -0.21
CA ALA A 27 -2.29 -5.91 0.64
C ALA A 27 -1.10 -6.88 0.52
N LEU A 28 0.11 -6.34 0.37
CA LEU A 28 1.33 -7.07 0.12
C LEU A 28 2.44 -6.62 1.06
N LYS A 29 3.27 -7.56 1.51
CA LYS A 29 4.60 -7.26 2.02
C LYS A 29 5.58 -7.34 0.86
N MET A 30 6.28 -6.26 0.53
CA MET A 30 7.26 -6.29 -0.57
C MET A 30 8.47 -5.37 -0.39
N THR A 31 9.53 -5.65 -1.13
CA THR A 31 10.64 -4.70 -1.36
C THR A 31 10.52 -4.14 -2.78
N ILE A 32 11.01 -2.93 -2.98
CA ILE A 32 10.91 -2.22 -4.25
C ILE A 32 12.23 -2.39 -5.01
N LYS A 33 12.14 -2.72 -6.30
CA LYS A 33 13.30 -2.82 -7.20
C LYS A 33 13.68 -1.42 -7.71
N GLU A 34 12.69 -0.72 -8.23
CA GLU A 34 12.85 0.58 -8.88
C GLU A 34 11.50 1.33 -8.88
N VAL A 35 11.60 2.66 -8.97
CA VAL A 35 10.46 3.57 -9.15
C VAL A 35 10.76 4.40 -10.39
N LYS A 36 9.80 4.47 -11.32
CA LYS A 36 9.92 5.22 -12.59
C LYS A 36 8.79 6.22 -12.70
N LYS A 37 9.02 7.33 -13.37
CA LYS A 37 7.94 8.25 -13.77
C LYS A 37 7.44 7.83 -15.16
N GLU A 38 6.15 7.66 -15.31
CA GLU A 38 5.52 7.25 -16.57
C GLU A 38 4.14 7.91 -16.69
N ASN A 39 3.90 8.69 -17.75
CA ASN A 39 2.60 9.32 -18.05
C ASN A 39 2.00 10.15 -16.88
N GLY A 40 2.83 10.84 -16.09
CA GLY A 40 2.37 11.61 -14.92
C GLY A 40 2.16 10.78 -13.65
N ASP A 41 2.40 9.47 -13.71
CA ASP A 41 2.33 8.54 -12.59
C ASP A 41 3.72 8.14 -12.11
N LYS A 42 3.80 7.57 -10.90
CA LYS A 42 4.97 6.78 -10.48
C LYS A 42 4.66 5.29 -10.61
N MET A 43 5.39 4.62 -11.49
CA MET A 43 5.41 3.17 -11.64
C MET A 43 6.36 2.56 -10.60
N ILE A 44 5.89 1.61 -9.81
CA ILE A 44 6.63 0.96 -8.74
C ILE A 44 6.78 -0.53 -9.09
N VAL A 45 8.02 -0.96 -9.27
CA VAL A 45 8.35 -2.34 -9.65
C VAL A 45 8.78 -3.13 -8.40
N PRO A 46 8.06 -4.18 -8.00
CA PRO A 46 8.43 -5.01 -6.86
C PRO A 46 9.67 -5.87 -7.15
N ARG A 47 10.55 -6.03 -6.14
CA ARG A 47 11.65 -7.02 -6.15
C ARG A 47 11.24 -8.33 -5.49
N LYS A 48 10.89 -8.30 -4.20
CA LYS A 48 10.34 -9.44 -3.45
C LYS A 48 8.93 -9.09 -3.01
N ARG A 49 8.00 -10.04 -3.01
CA ARG A 49 6.60 -9.80 -2.59
C ARG A 49 5.95 -11.04 -2.00
N LYS A 50 5.15 -10.83 -0.96
CA LYS A 50 4.31 -11.83 -0.31
C LYS A 50 2.92 -11.23 -0.13
N ALA A 51 1.91 -11.93 -0.60
CA ALA A 51 0.53 -11.50 -0.38
C ALA A 51 0.13 -11.67 1.08
N LEU A 52 -0.56 -10.67 1.60
CA LEU A 52 -1.21 -10.70 2.90
C LEU A 52 -2.74 -10.70 2.71
N LYS A 53 -3.23 -9.95 1.71
CA LYS A 53 -4.60 -9.97 1.18
C LYS A 53 -4.49 -9.97 -0.34
N LEU A 54 -5.00 -11.01 -1.02
CA LEU A 54 -4.87 -11.13 -2.47
C LEU A 54 -5.89 -10.28 -3.24
N GLY A 55 -7.13 -10.18 -2.75
CA GLY A 55 -8.21 -9.49 -3.44
C GLY A 55 -8.32 -9.93 -4.91
N PRO A 56 -8.30 -9.00 -5.89
CA PRO A 56 -8.41 -9.31 -7.30
C PRO A 56 -7.11 -9.87 -7.92
N ILE A 57 -5.98 -9.85 -7.20
CA ILE A 57 -4.69 -10.33 -7.71
C ILE A 57 -4.66 -11.86 -7.71
N ARG A 58 -4.61 -12.45 -8.91
CA ARG A 58 -4.35 -13.89 -9.05
C ARG A 58 -2.90 -14.24 -8.65
N LYS A 59 -2.69 -15.36 -7.96
CA LYS A 59 -1.35 -15.84 -7.53
C LYS A 59 -0.32 -15.86 -8.68
N LYS A 60 -0.73 -16.29 -9.88
CA LYS A 60 0.12 -16.28 -11.10
C LYS A 60 0.56 -14.88 -11.54
N ASN A 61 -0.31 -13.88 -11.35
CA ASN A 61 -0.06 -12.49 -11.75
C ASN A 61 0.78 -11.75 -10.71
N LEU A 62 0.86 -12.26 -9.47
CA LEU A 62 1.68 -11.67 -8.43
C LEU A 62 3.14 -11.52 -8.90
N LYS A 63 3.69 -12.49 -9.66
CA LYS A 63 5.05 -12.44 -10.23
C LYS A 63 5.28 -11.37 -11.30
N LYS A 64 4.22 -10.81 -11.90
CA LYS A 64 4.31 -9.75 -12.91
C LYS A 64 3.68 -8.44 -12.44
N LEU A 65 3.33 -8.36 -11.15
CA LEU A 65 2.68 -7.20 -10.59
C LEU A 65 3.56 -5.95 -10.72
N VAL A 66 2.96 -4.90 -11.26
CA VAL A 66 3.45 -3.52 -11.27
C VAL A 66 2.38 -2.68 -10.58
N LEU A 67 2.81 -1.72 -9.77
CA LEU A 67 1.92 -0.80 -9.07
C LEU A 67 2.08 0.61 -9.62
N PHE A 68 1.01 1.39 -9.58
CA PHE A 68 1.01 2.78 -10.01
C PHE A 68 0.55 3.68 -8.88
N LEU A 69 1.27 4.77 -8.68
CA LEU A 69 0.81 5.91 -7.91
C LEU A 69 0.32 6.96 -8.91
N LYS A 70 -1.00 7.03 -9.04
CA LYS A 70 -1.67 7.87 -10.05
C LYS A 70 -1.48 9.36 -9.74
N ASN A 71 -1.18 10.15 -10.77
CA ASN A 71 -0.80 11.57 -10.69
C ASN A 71 0.35 11.80 -9.69
N GLY A 72 1.20 10.78 -9.51
CA GLY A 72 2.22 10.73 -8.49
C GLY A 72 3.57 11.30 -8.92
N ALA A 73 3.74 11.70 -10.18
CA ALA A 73 5.05 12.07 -10.74
C ALA A 73 5.71 13.25 -10.01
N ASP A 74 4.91 14.21 -9.53
CA ASP A 74 5.40 15.49 -9.03
C ASP A 74 5.21 15.71 -7.52
N CYS A 75 4.51 14.80 -6.83
CA CYS A 75 4.41 14.83 -5.38
C CYS A 75 5.54 14.01 -4.72
N PRO A 76 6.13 14.46 -3.60
CA PRO A 76 7.12 13.69 -2.86
C PRO A 76 6.49 12.45 -2.21
N CYS A 77 7.29 11.40 -2.01
CA CYS A 77 6.89 10.20 -1.30
C CYS A 77 8.12 9.57 -0.64
N HIS A 78 8.40 9.95 0.61
CA HIS A 78 9.64 9.60 1.31
C HIS A 78 9.87 8.10 1.48
N GLN A 79 8.79 7.31 1.53
CA GLN A 79 8.87 5.85 1.55
C GLN A 79 9.53 5.28 0.29
N LEU A 80 9.41 5.96 -0.85
CA LEU A 80 9.99 5.55 -2.13
C LEU A 80 11.41 6.08 -2.34
N ASP A 81 11.92 6.95 -1.46
CA ASP A 81 13.30 7.46 -1.53
C ASP A 81 14.30 6.41 -1.00
N ASN A 82 13.86 5.51 -0.11
CA ASN A 82 14.70 4.45 0.47
C ASN A 82 14.14 3.05 0.18
N LEU A 83 14.54 2.47 -0.94
CA LEU A 83 14.04 1.18 -1.45
C LEU A 83 14.58 -0.05 -0.69
N GLY A 84 15.53 0.12 0.23
CA GLY A 84 16.22 -0.97 0.93
C GLY A 84 15.36 -1.70 1.97
N HIS A 85 14.19 -1.16 2.30
CA HIS A 85 13.30 -1.71 3.32
C HIS A 85 12.20 -2.60 2.74
N TYR A 86 11.60 -3.42 3.61
CA TYR A 86 10.30 -4.00 3.33
C TYR A 86 9.22 -2.95 3.58
N PHE A 87 8.17 -3.01 2.78
CA PHE A 87 6.99 -2.17 2.87
C PHE A 87 5.74 -3.02 2.99
N LEU A 88 4.78 -2.51 3.73
CA LEU A 88 3.38 -2.90 3.63
C LEU A 88 2.76 -2.00 2.57
N ILE A 89 2.31 -2.62 1.49
CA ILE A 89 1.69 -1.99 0.34
C ILE A 89 0.22 -2.38 0.33
N MET A 90 -0.65 -1.39 0.18
CA MET A 90 -2.08 -1.60 0.02
C MET A 90 -2.57 -0.91 -1.24
N GLY A 91 -3.61 -1.47 -1.86
CA GLY A 91 -4.08 -0.96 -3.13
C GLY A 91 -5.41 -1.55 -3.58
N ARG A 92 -5.83 -1.06 -4.74
CA ARG A 92 -7.02 -1.54 -5.47
C ARG A 92 -6.72 -1.69 -6.95
N GLN A 93 -7.48 -2.53 -7.62
CA GLN A 93 -7.42 -2.66 -9.07
C GLN A 93 -8.43 -1.70 -9.70
N VAL A 94 -7.98 -0.89 -10.66
CA VAL A 94 -8.86 -0.06 -11.50
C VAL A 94 -8.60 -0.44 -12.94
N LYS A 95 -9.61 -1.00 -13.60
CA LYS A 95 -9.48 -1.63 -14.93
C LYS A 95 -8.38 -2.71 -14.90
N THR A 96 -7.25 -2.46 -15.54
CA THR A 96 -6.11 -3.38 -15.65
C THR A 96 -4.91 -2.94 -14.79
N GLN A 97 -4.98 -1.79 -14.12
CA GLN A 97 -3.91 -1.23 -13.31
C GLN A 97 -4.13 -1.49 -11.83
N TYR A 98 -3.03 -1.71 -11.10
CA TYR A 98 -3.03 -1.84 -9.65
C TYR A 98 -2.55 -0.52 -9.04
N LEU A 99 -3.45 0.18 -8.38
CA LEU A 99 -3.18 1.50 -7.82
C LEU A 99 -2.76 1.38 -6.36
N LEU A 100 -1.70 2.10 -6.00
CA LEU A 100 -1.26 2.28 -4.62
C LEU A 100 -2.24 3.20 -3.88
N THR A 101 -2.79 2.73 -2.76
CA THR A 101 -3.68 3.52 -1.89
C THR A 101 -3.01 3.87 -0.57
N ALA A 102 -2.12 3.02 -0.05
CA ALA A 102 -1.30 3.31 1.13
C ALA A 102 0.04 2.56 1.11
N ILE A 103 1.10 3.22 1.59
CA ILE A 103 2.43 2.63 1.81
C ILE A 103 2.93 2.90 3.23
N TYR A 104 3.35 1.83 3.90
CA TYR A 104 3.97 1.88 5.23
C TYR A 104 5.31 1.16 5.22
N LYS A 105 6.29 1.69 5.97
CA LYS A 105 7.50 0.94 6.28
C LYS A 105 7.15 -0.31 7.10
N TRP A 106 7.69 -1.46 6.72
CA TRP A 106 7.56 -2.69 7.50
C TRP A 106 8.45 -2.62 8.74
N ASP A 107 8.02 -1.89 9.75
CA ASP A 107 8.79 -1.66 10.97
C ASP A 107 8.33 -2.58 12.10
N LYS A 108 9.01 -3.72 12.25
CA LYS A 108 8.75 -4.65 13.37
C LYS A 108 9.19 -4.11 14.72
N LYS A 109 9.92 -2.99 14.82
CA LYS A 109 10.31 -2.40 16.11
C LYS A 109 9.25 -1.42 16.59
N ASN A 110 8.53 -0.75 15.68
CA ASN A 110 7.44 0.17 15.99
C ASN A 110 6.28 -0.51 16.74
N ARG A 111 5.82 0.09 17.85
CA ARG A 111 4.76 -0.43 18.72
C ARG A 111 3.41 -0.50 18.01
N GLU A 112 3.04 0.52 17.25
CA GLU A 112 1.78 0.60 16.51
C GLU A 112 1.73 -0.42 15.37
N PHE A 113 2.83 -0.58 14.64
CA PHE A 113 2.92 -1.60 13.60
C PHE A 113 2.84 -3.03 14.17
N LYS A 114 3.43 -3.28 15.36
CA LYS A 114 3.25 -4.55 16.08
C LYS A 114 1.79 -4.81 16.48
N LYS A 115 1.08 -3.79 16.98
CA LYS A 115 -0.36 -3.88 17.29
C LYS A 115 -1.15 -4.23 16.04
N PHE A 116 -0.89 -3.54 14.93
CA PHE A 116 -1.51 -3.84 13.63
C PHE A 116 -1.26 -5.28 13.21
N MET A 117 -0.01 -5.77 13.24
CA MET A 117 0.29 -7.15 12.86
C MET A 117 -0.44 -8.21 13.71
N LYS A 118 -0.77 -7.90 14.97
CA LYS A 118 -1.60 -8.77 15.82
C LYS A 118 -3.06 -8.75 15.35
N LYS A 119 -3.63 -7.56 15.09
CA LYS A 119 -5.01 -7.39 14.59
C LYS A 119 -5.20 -7.98 13.19
N MET A 120 -4.18 -7.93 12.33
CA MET A 120 -4.24 -8.44 10.96
C MET A 120 -4.51 -9.96 10.86
N LYS A 121 -4.25 -10.74 11.92
CA LYS A 121 -4.53 -12.19 11.92
C LYS A 121 -6.03 -12.50 11.91
N SER A 122 -6.83 -11.61 12.51
CA SER A 122 -8.29 -11.65 12.54
C SER A 122 -8.80 -10.21 12.37
N PRO A 123 -8.75 -9.68 11.13
CA PRO A 123 -9.06 -8.28 10.92
C PRO A 123 -10.56 -8.05 11.04
N ASP A 124 -11.01 -7.57 12.20
CA ASP A 124 -12.34 -6.97 12.33
C ASP A 124 -12.29 -5.61 11.63
N CYS A 125 -12.74 -5.59 10.37
CA CYS A 125 -12.88 -4.34 9.65
C CYS A 125 -14.01 -3.52 10.28
N PRO A 126 -13.77 -2.26 10.66
CA PRO A 126 -14.82 -1.43 11.23
C PRO A 126 -15.99 -1.37 10.26
N THR A 127 -17.15 -1.85 10.70
CA THR A 127 -18.40 -1.72 9.98
C THR A 127 -18.87 -0.29 10.14
N PHE A 128 -18.46 0.59 9.23
CA PHE A 128 -19.08 1.91 9.16
C PHE A 128 -20.55 1.69 8.76
N PRO A 129 -21.54 2.12 9.57
CA PRO A 129 -22.92 2.09 9.13
C PRO A 129 -23.01 2.94 7.85
N SER A 130 -23.53 2.35 6.77
CA SER A 130 -23.74 3.05 5.49
C SER A 130 -24.69 4.22 5.73
N VAL A 131 -24.15 5.44 5.87
CA VAL A 131 -24.95 6.65 6.07
C VAL A 131 -25.49 7.23 4.76
N PHE A 132 -25.27 6.54 3.63
CA PHE A 132 -25.82 6.92 2.34
C PHE A 132 -27.08 6.08 2.08
N LYS A 133 -28.24 6.74 2.21
CA LYS A 133 -29.55 6.34 1.68
C LYS A 133 -29.84 7.14 0.43
#